data_AF-A0A3D2IDV5-F1
#
_entry.id   AF-A0A3D2IDV5-F1
#
_cell.length_a   1.000
_cell.length_b   1.000
_cell.length_c   1.000
_cell.angle_alpha   90.00
_cell.angle_beta   90.00
_cell.angle_gamma   90.00
#
_symmetry.space_group_name_H-M   'P 1'
#
loop_
_entity.id
_entity.type
_entity.pdbx_description
1 polymer ?
#
loop_
_entity_poly.entity_id
_entity_poly.type
_entity_poly.pdbx_seq_one_letter_code
_entity_poly.pdbx_strand_id
1 'polypeptide(L)'
;MQSVFKNREGETVISSGSLQNFKNAVGTPHEQVWDERVANIQINVDGEMAVAWVPYSFYLGKDFSHCGVNSFQFAKTAEGWKAISIVDTRRRTNCAEDL
;
A
#
# COMPACT_ATOMS: atom_id res chain seq x y z
N MET A 1 7.57 -7.84 0.06
CA MET A 1 6.38 -7.07 -0.38
C MET A 1 5.54 -8.00 -1.21
N GLN A 2 4.23 -8.02 -0.98
CA GLN A 2 3.30 -8.83 -1.76
C GLN A 2 2.14 -7.95 -2.22
N SER A 3 1.67 -8.17 -3.43
CA SER A 3 0.51 -7.49 -3.99
C SER A 3 -0.53 -8.50 -4.42
N VAL A 4 -1.78 -8.28 -4.02
CA VAL A 4 -2.92 -9.13 -4.34
C VAL A 4 -3.87 -8.38 -5.25
N PHE A 5 -4.10 -8.90 -6.45
CA PHE A 5 -4.94 -8.23 -7.45
C PHE A 5 -5.63 -9.25 -8.36
N LYS A 6 -6.60 -8.79 -9.14
CA LYS A 6 -7.21 -9.60 -10.21
C LYS A 6 -6.49 -9.39 -11.54
N ASN A 7 -6.12 -10.47 -12.22
CA ASN A 7 -5.58 -10.40 -13.57
C ASN A 7 -6.68 -10.09 -14.61
N ARG A 8 -6.33 -10.11 -15.91
CA ARG A 8 -7.28 -9.84 -17.00
C ARG A 8 -8.40 -10.88 -17.13
N GLU A 9 -8.16 -12.09 -16.62
CA GLU A 9 -9.12 -13.20 -16.61
C GLU A 9 -10.01 -13.17 -15.35
N GLY A 10 -9.78 -12.22 -14.45
CA GLY A 10 -10.54 -12.05 -13.21
C GLY A 10 -10.06 -12.92 -12.05
N GLU A 11 -8.97 -13.67 -12.23
CA GLU A 11 -8.40 -14.55 -11.23
C GLU A 11 -7.55 -13.78 -10.22
N THR A 12 -7.60 -14.20 -8.95
CA THR A 12 -6.76 -13.62 -7.89
C THR A 12 -5.31 -14.07 -8.07
N VAL A 13 -4.41 -13.11 -8.22
CA VAL A 13 -2.97 -13.30 -8.34
C VAL A 13 -2.28 -12.69 -7.13
N ILE A 14 -1.29 -13.42 -6.61
CA ILE A 14 -0.35 -12.93 -5.59
C ILE A 14 1.00 -12.72 -6.28
N SER A 15 1.48 -11.48 -6.28
CA SER A 15 2.80 -11.14 -6.83
C SER A 15 3.75 -10.78 -5.69
N SER A 16 4.94 -11.38 -5.70
CA SER A 16 6.01 -11.05 -4.75
C SER A 16 6.93 -10.00 -5.36
N GLY A 17 7.01 -8.83 -4.72
CA GLY A 17 7.87 -7.72 -5.11
C GLY A 17 9.13 -7.60 -4.26
N SER A 18 10.19 -7.03 -4.86
CA SER A 18 11.42 -6.65 -4.16
C SER A 18 11.24 -5.31 -3.45
N LEU A 19 11.61 -5.25 -2.16
CA LEU A 19 11.64 -4.00 -1.40
C LEU A 19 12.57 -2.97 -2.05
N GLN A 20 13.70 -3.42 -2.61
CA GLN A 20 14.63 -2.52 -3.29
C GLN A 20 14.00 -1.91 -4.54
N ASN A 21 13.28 -2.70 -5.32
CA ASN A 21 12.59 -2.20 -6.51
C ASN A 21 11.50 -1.19 -6.13
N PHE A 22 10.76 -1.46 -5.05
CA PHE A 22 9.79 -0.51 -4.53
C PHE A 22 10.45 0.80 -4.08
N LYS A 23 11.51 0.73 -3.27
CA LYS A 23 12.27 1.90 -2.83
C LYS A 23 12.79 2.73 -4.02
N ASN A 24 13.33 2.05 -5.03
CA ASN A 24 13.79 2.71 -6.25
C ASN A 24 12.61 3.38 -6.98
N ALA A 25 11.46 2.71 -7.08
CA ALA A 25 10.29 3.24 -7.76
C ALA A 25 9.73 4.49 -7.07
N VAL A 26 9.55 4.49 -5.74
CA VAL A 26 8.99 5.64 -5.02
C VAL A 26 10.01 6.77 -4.76
N GLY A 27 11.31 6.44 -4.74
CA GLY A 27 12.38 7.41 -4.50
C GLY A 27 12.93 8.09 -5.75
N THR A 28 12.58 7.61 -6.95
CA THR A 28 13.00 8.21 -8.22
C THR A 28 12.01 9.32 -8.61
N PRO A 29 12.48 10.49 -9.08
CA PRO A 29 11.58 11.52 -9.61
C PRO A 29 10.75 11.02 -10.79
N HIS A 30 9.47 11.39 -10.80
CA HIS A 30 8.53 11.09 -11.90
C HIS A 30 8.05 12.39 -12.54
N GLU A 31 7.73 12.35 -13.84
CA GLU A 31 7.14 13.50 -14.55
C GLU A 31 5.78 13.89 -13.96
N GLN A 32 4.96 12.89 -13.65
CA GLN A 32 3.68 13.06 -12.96
C GLN A 32 3.86 12.76 -11.47
N VAL A 33 3.23 13.56 -10.61
CA VAL A 33 3.20 13.32 -9.17
C VAL A 33 2.48 12.00 -8.88
N TRP A 34 3.12 11.13 -8.12
CA TRP A 34 2.47 9.94 -7.57
C TRP A 34 1.83 10.34 -6.24
N ASP A 35 0.51 10.42 -6.21
CA ASP A 35 -0.28 10.90 -5.07
C ASP A 35 -1.15 9.77 -4.52
N GLU A 36 -0.68 9.15 -3.43
CA GLU A 36 -1.45 8.16 -2.67
C GLU A 36 -2.16 8.85 -1.51
N ARG A 37 -3.49 8.91 -1.58
CA ARG A 37 -4.36 9.49 -0.55
C ARG A 37 -4.96 8.39 0.29
N VAL A 38 -4.91 8.54 1.61
CA VAL A 38 -5.29 7.51 2.58
C VAL A 38 -6.30 8.05 3.59
N ALA A 39 -7.23 7.21 4.04
CA ALA A 39 -8.19 7.52 5.10
C ALA A 39 -8.69 6.25 5.79
N ASN A 40 -9.53 6.40 6.82
CA ASN A 40 -10.12 5.30 7.60
C ASN A 40 -9.07 4.29 8.10
N ILE A 41 -7.92 4.80 8.51
CA ILE A 41 -6.78 3.99 8.95
C ILE A 41 -7.14 3.29 10.26
N GLN A 42 -6.96 1.97 10.28
CA GLN A 42 -7.13 1.16 11.48
C GLN A 42 -5.76 0.64 11.91
N ILE A 43 -5.43 0.81 13.19
CA ILE A 43 -4.16 0.36 13.75
C ILE A 43 -4.45 -0.54 14.94
N ASN A 44 -3.94 -1.77 14.88
CA ASN A 44 -3.93 -2.69 16.00
C ASN A 44 -2.50 -2.82 16.52
N VAL A 45 -2.33 -2.73 17.84
CA VAL A 45 -1.02 -2.77 18.50
C VAL A 45 -1.03 -3.88 19.54
N ASP A 46 0.01 -4.71 19.53
CA ASP A 46 0.30 -5.74 20.51
C ASP A 46 1.77 -5.64 20.92
N GLY A 47 2.03 -5.00 22.07
CA GLY A 47 3.39 -4.74 22.55
C GLY A 47 4.25 -3.99 21.52
N GLU A 48 5.35 -4.61 21.12
CA GLU A 48 6.31 -4.12 20.13
C GLU A 48 5.90 -4.41 18.67
N MET A 49 4.73 -5.01 18.44
CA MET A 49 4.19 -5.27 17.11
C MET A 49 2.98 -4.36 16.83
N ALA A 50 2.85 -3.87 15.60
CA ALA A 50 1.64 -3.21 15.14
C ALA A 50 1.28 -3.61 13.71
N VAL A 51 -0.01 -3.60 13.42
CA VAL A 51 -0.54 -3.75 12.06
C VAL A 51 -1.39 -2.53 11.73
N ALA A 52 -1.11 -1.89 10.60
CA ALA A 52 -1.94 -0.81 10.06
C ALA A 52 -2.65 -1.27 8.80
N TRP A 53 -3.98 -1.17 8.80
CA TRP A 53 -4.85 -1.34 7.65
C TRP A 53 -5.16 0.04 7.07
N VAL A 54 -4.64 0.30 5.87
CA VAL A 54 -4.58 1.64 5.27
C VAL A 54 -5.26 1.62 3.90
N PRO A 55 -6.58 1.87 3.83
CA PRO A 55 -7.27 2.13 2.57
C PRO A 55 -6.66 3.32 1.83
N TYR A 56 -6.54 3.21 0.51
CA TYR A 56 -5.95 4.26 -0.33
C TYR A 56 -6.61 4.41 -1.70
N SER A 57 -6.46 5.62 -2.27
CA SER A 57 -6.65 5.91 -3.69
C SER A 57 -5.39 6.55 -4.25
N PHE A 58 -4.96 6.07 -5.40
CA PHE A 58 -3.73 6.48 -6.06
C PHE A 58 -4.02 7.27 -7.33
N TYR A 59 -3.37 8.43 -7.44
CA TYR A 59 -3.48 9.36 -8.56
C TYR A 59 -2.12 9.56 -9.22
N LEU A 60 -2.14 9.70 -10.55
CA LEU A 60 -1.01 10.15 -11.36
C LEU A 60 -1.29 11.59 -11.77
N GLY A 61 -0.66 12.54 -11.07
CA GLY A 61 -1.03 13.95 -11.14
C GLY A 61 -2.46 14.16 -10.62
N LYS A 62 -3.39 14.45 -11.52
CA LYS A 62 -4.81 14.63 -11.19
C LYS A 62 -5.67 13.42 -11.55
N ASP A 63 -5.12 12.46 -12.27
CA ASP A 63 -5.87 11.36 -12.84
C ASP A 63 -5.92 10.17 -11.88
N PHE A 64 -7.13 9.71 -11.58
CA PHE A 64 -7.31 8.50 -10.79
C PHE A 64 -6.74 7.28 -11.54
N SER A 65 -5.90 6.50 -10.86
CA SER A 65 -5.27 5.31 -11.44
C SER A 65 -5.90 4.02 -10.90
N HIS A 66 -5.94 3.89 -9.58
CA HIS A 66 -6.40 2.70 -8.88
C HIS A 66 -6.55 2.98 -7.38
N CYS A 67 -7.14 2.05 -6.65
CA CYS A 67 -7.30 2.09 -5.21
C CYS A 67 -7.01 0.72 -4.61
N GLY A 68 -6.98 0.65 -3.29
CA GLY A 68 -6.70 -0.57 -2.59
C GLY A 68 -6.60 -0.40 -1.09
N VAL A 69 -5.92 -1.35 -0.48
CA VAL A 69 -5.55 -1.29 0.93
C VAL A 69 -4.11 -1.75 1.06
N ASN A 70 -3.32 -0.97 1.77
CA ASN A 70 -2.00 -1.36 2.26
C ASN A 70 -2.16 -1.94 3.67
N SER A 71 -1.64 -3.15 3.89
CA SER A 71 -1.52 -3.78 5.21
C SER A 71 -0.06 -3.77 5.59
N PHE A 72 0.31 -2.87 6.49
CA PHE A 72 1.68 -2.76 7.01
C PHE A 72 1.81 -3.52 8.31
N GLN A 73 2.93 -4.21 8.48
CA GLN A 73 3.38 -4.74 9.77
C GLN A 73 4.57 -3.93 10.25
N PHE A 74 4.57 -3.58 11.52
CA PHE A 74 5.61 -2.80 12.17
C PHE A 74 6.18 -3.54 13.37
N ALA A 75 7.47 -3.30 13.62
CA ALA A 75 8.14 -3.67 14.86
C ALA A 75 8.71 -2.41 15.53
N LYS A 76 8.57 -2.30 16.86
CA LYS A 76 9.12 -1.23 17.67
C LYS A 76 10.55 -1.60 18.09
N THR A 77 11.50 -0.72 17.81
CA THR A 77 12.89 -0.84 18.26
C THR A 77 13.26 0.31 19.20
N ALA A 78 14.48 0.33 19.72
CA ALA A 78 15.00 1.46 20.49
C ALA A 78 15.00 2.78 19.69
N GLU A 79 15.03 2.71 18.35
CA GLU A 79 14.98 3.86 17.45
C GLU A 79 13.54 4.23 17.02
N GLY A 80 12.53 3.53 17.53
CA GLY A 80 11.12 3.72 17.18
C GLY A 80 10.55 2.64 16.27
N TRP A 81 9.37 2.91 15.71
CA TRP A 81 8.65 1.96 14.84
C TRP A 81 9.32 1.85 13.47
N LYS A 82 9.48 0.62 12.98
CA LYS A 82 10.00 0.31 11.66
C LYS A 82 8.98 -0.56 10.92
N ALA A 83 8.66 -0.22 9.68
CA ALA A 83 7.87 -1.10 8.82
C ALA A 83 8.72 -2.32 8.44
N ILE A 84 8.23 -3.52 8.73
CA ILE A 84 8.94 -4.78 8.50
C ILE A 84 8.32 -5.61 7.36
N SER A 85 7.05 -5.37 7.04
CA SER A 85 6.36 -6.02 5.93
C SER A 85 5.24 -5.13 5.40
N ILE A 86 4.88 -5.35 4.13
CA ILE A 86 3.72 -4.76 3.48
C ILE A 86 3.09 -5.79 2.54
N VAL A 87 1.77 -5.92 2.64
CA VAL A 87 0.92 -6.59 1.66
C VAL A 87 -0.11 -5.57 1.16
N ASP A 88 -0.21 -5.37 -0.14
CA ASP A 88 -1.19 -4.47 -0.73
C ASP A 88 -2.26 -5.23 -1.53
N THR A 89 -3.42 -4.60 -1.69
CA THR A 89 -4.37 -4.97 -2.73
C THR A 89 -4.46 -3.88 -3.78
N ARG A 90 -4.80 -4.24 -5.02
CA ARG A 90 -4.98 -3.27 -6.10
C ARG A 90 -6.23 -3.56 -6.93
N ARG A 91 -7.07 -2.54 -7.13
CA ARG A 91 -8.31 -2.60 -7.92
C ARG A 91 -8.63 -1.23 -8.54
N ARG A 92 -9.50 -1.21 -9.57
CA ARG A 92 -9.91 0.03 -10.26
C ARG A 92 -11.37 0.44 -9.99
N THR A 93 -12.13 -0.44 -9.37
CA THR A 93 -13.54 -0.26 -9.02
C THR A 93 -13.76 -0.76 -7.60
N ASN A 94 -14.91 -0.42 -7.00
CA ASN A 94 -15.24 -0.75 -5.60
C ASN A 94 -14.16 -0.24 -4.64
N CYS A 95 -13.75 1.01 -4.84
CA CYS A 95 -12.86 1.72 -3.94
C CYS A 95 -13.59 2.09 -2.65
N ALA A 96 -12.84 2.37 -1.58
CA ALA A 96 -13.44 2.99 -0.40
C ALA A 96 -14.06 4.34 -0.82
N GLU A 97 -15.33 4.53 -0.51
CA GLU A 97 -16.12 5.68 -0.98
C GLU A 97 -15.76 6.98 -0.24
N ASP A 98 -15.13 6.87 0.93
CA ASP A 98 -14.85 7.99 1.86
C ASP A 98 -13.36 8.12 2.20
N LEU A 99 -12.53 8.50 1.23
CA LEU A 99 -11.16 8.97 1.49
C LEU A 99 -11.09 10.48 1.71
#